data_AF-A0AAU9QDS2-F1
#
_entry.id   AF-A0AAU9QDS2-F1
#
_cell.length_a   1.000
_cell.length_b   1.000
_cell.length_c   1.000
_cell.angle_alpha   90.00
_cell.angle_beta   90.00
_cell.angle_gamma   90.00
#
_symmetry.space_group_name_H-M   'P 1'
#
loop_
_entity.id
_entity.type
_entity.pdbx_description
1 polymer ?
#
loop_
_entity_poly.entity_id
_entity_poly.type
_entity_poly.pdbx_seq_one_letter_code
_entity_poly.pdbx_strand_id
1 'polypeptide(L)'
;MTSFEFQQALCDSGQQAANEHRWNMTFIQGDAFDSAAKAVFKPTQHAVALHACGDLHVRLMQYGSENGIAAMTISPCCYHLIQSEQYQPMSEQGRASSLSLSKQELRIPLQQTVTGGERVRRHRQQEMVFRLGFDLITRQALGLTEYQPVPSIRKSQLSDGFESLCHWAAERKDIELTQDIDFSKFENLAEQRFWQMERLSLVQLVFQRPLEIWLALDKALYLEERGYRVRLAEFCAKSVTPRNILICAYKF
;
A
#
# COMPACT_ATOMS: atom_id res chain seq x y z
N MET A 1 -18.89 -20.25 5.98
CA MET A 1 -18.05 -19.06 5.74
C MET A 1 -17.62 -19.10 4.28
N THR A 2 -17.52 -17.97 3.59
CA THR A 2 -17.05 -17.93 2.20
C THR A 2 -15.76 -17.13 2.12
N SER A 3 -14.76 -17.69 1.44
CA SER A 3 -13.52 -17.01 1.08
C SER A 3 -13.51 -16.75 -0.41
N PHE A 4 -13.19 -15.54 -0.83
CA PHE A 4 -13.14 -15.14 -2.23
C PHE A 4 -11.70 -14.78 -2.59
N GLU A 5 -11.13 -15.43 -3.60
CA GLU A 5 -9.71 -15.36 -3.92
C GLU A 5 -9.49 -15.36 -5.44
N PHE A 6 -8.50 -14.62 -5.92
CA PHE A 6 -8.22 -14.46 -7.34
C PHE A 6 -7.52 -15.69 -7.93
N GLN A 7 -6.57 -16.28 -7.20
CA GLN A 7 -5.77 -17.39 -7.69
C GLN A 7 -6.42 -18.74 -7.41
N GLN A 8 -6.66 -19.53 -8.47
CA GLN A 8 -7.25 -20.86 -8.36
C GLN A 8 -6.44 -21.78 -7.43
N ALA A 9 -5.11 -21.78 -7.54
CA ALA A 9 -4.25 -22.62 -6.71
C ALA A 9 -4.39 -22.34 -5.20
N LEU A 10 -4.66 -21.08 -4.83
CA LEU A 10 -4.91 -20.70 -3.43
C LEU A 10 -6.31 -21.12 -2.96
N CYS A 11 -7.30 -21.08 -3.85
CA CYS A 11 -8.63 -21.63 -3.57
C CYS A 11 -8.57 -23.13 -3.32
N ASP A 12 -7.86 -23.87 -4.16
CA ASP A 12 -7.72 -25.33 -4.04
C ASP A 12 -7.02 -25.71 -2.74
N SER A 13 -5.89 -25.05 -2.44
CA SER A 13 -5.15 -25.25 -1.20
C SER A 13 -5.98 -24.89 0.04
N GLY A 14 -6.71 -23.77 -0.01
CA GLY A 14 -7.60 -23.34 1.07
C GLY A 14 -8.76 -24.31 1.29
N GLN A 15 -9.37 -24.81 0.22
CA GLN A 15 -10.47 -25.76 0.29
C GLN A 15 -9.99 -27.11 0.84
N GLN A 16 -8.80 -27.57 0.43
CA GLN A 16 -8.18 -28.76 0.99
C GLN A 16 -8.00 -28.62 2.51
N ALA A 17 -7.39 -27.54 2.97
CA ALA A 17 -7.19 -27.29 4.41
C ALA A 17 -8.53 -27.22 5.18
N ALA A 18 -9.54 -26.54 4.62
CA ALA A 18 -10.87 -26.49 5.21
C ALA A 18 -11.52 -27.89 5.33
N ASN A 19 -11.37 -28.73 4.30
CA ASN A 19 -11.88 -30.10 4.31
C ASN A 19 -11.17 -30.97 5.34
N GLU A 20 -9.83 -30.90 5.41
CA GLU A 20 -9.00 -31.63 6.37
C GLU A 20 -9.38 -31.30 7.82
N HIS A 21 -9.59 -30.01 8.11
CA HIS A 21 -10.00 -29.53 9.43
C HIS A 21 -11.53 -29.52 9.67
N ARG A 22 -12.33 -29.96 8.68
CA ARG A 22 -13.81 -29.97 8.71
C ARG A 22 -14.41 -28.61 9.03
N TRP A 23 -13.78 -27.53 8.56
CA TRP A 23 -14.34 -26.19 8.68
C TRP A 23 -15.47 -25.99 7.69
N ASN A 24 -16.57 -25.37 8.15
CA ASN A 24 -17.67 -24.96 7.28
C ASN A 24 -17.27 -23.70 6.50
N MET A 25 -16.35 -23.88 5.55
CA MET A 25 -15.74 -22.83 4.75
C MET A 25 -15.67 -23.26 3.28
N THR A 26 -16.05 -22.35 2.40
CA THR A 26 -16.04 -22.56 0.95
C THR A 26 -15.16 -21.51 0.29
N PHE A 27 -14.25 -21.94 -0.57
CA PHE A 27 -13.41 -21.06 -1.38
C PHE A 27 -14.03 -20.88 -2.77
N ILE A 28 -14.11 -19.64 -3.21
CA ILE A 28 -14.64 -19.26 -4.53
C ILE A 28 -13.55 -18.47 -5.25
N GLN A 29 -13.18 -18.95 -6.44
CA GLN A 29 -12.26 -18.24 -7.30
C GLN A 29 -12.99 -17.12 -8.04
N GLY A 30 -12.40 -15.93 -8.09
CA GLY A 30 -12.87 -14.85 -8.94
C GLY A 30 -12.09 -13.55 -8.76
N ASP A 31 -12.26 -12.64 -9.72
CA ASP A 31 -11.71 -11.29 -9.63
C ASP A 31 -12.69 -10.38 -8.87
N ALA A 32 -12.22 -9.78 -7.78
CA ALA A 32 -13.02 -8.88 -6.95
C ALA A 32 -13.36 -7.55 -7.68
N PHE A 33 -12.64 -7.22 -8.75
CA PHE A 33 -12.95 -6.09 -9.62
C PHE A 33 -14.01 -6.42 -10.66
N ASP A 34 -14.24 -7.69 -10.96
CA ASP A 34 -15.31 -8.10 -11.87
C ASP A 34 -16.67 -7.90 -11.20
N SER A 35 -17.63 -7.38 -11.98
CA SER A 35 -19.03 -7.29 -11.59
C SER A 35 -19.65 -8.64 -11.22
N ALA A 36 -19.14 -9.76 -11.77
CA ALA A 36 -19.59 -11.10 -11.44
C ALA A 36 -19.39 -11.44 -9.95
N ALA A 37 -18.39 -10.84 -9.28
CA ALA A 37 -18.14 -11.04 -7.85
C ALA A 37 -19.31 -10.57 -6.97
N LYS A 38 -20.18 -9.68 -7.47
CA LYS A 38 -21.40 -9.25 -6.76
C LYS A 38 -22.28 -10.43 -6.35
N ALA A 39 -22.30 -11.51 -7.14
CA ALA A 39 -23.13 -12.69 -6.86
C ALA A 39 -22.77 -13.42 -5.55
N VAL A 40 -21.58 -13.17 -5.00
CA VAL A 40 -21.12 -13.79 -3.75
C VAL A 40 -21.69 -13.09 -2.51
N PHE A 41 -22.11 -11.82 -2.65
CA PHE A 41 -22.66 -11.00 -1.57
C PHE A 41 -24.15 -11.32 -1.34
N LYS A 42 -24.50 -11.64 -0.09
CA LYS A 42 -25.87 -12.00 0.32
C LYS A 42 -26.29 -11.18 1.54
N PRO A 43 -27.56 -10.76 1.64
CA PRO A 43 -28.04 -9.89 2.73
C PRO A 43 -27.71 -10.38 4.15
N THR A 44 -27.69 -11.69 4.39
CA THR A 44 -27.46 -12.27 5.72
C THR A 44 -25.98 -12.39 6.11
N GLN A 45 -25.06 -11.84 5.32
CA GLN A 45 -23.61 -12.00 5.54
C GLN A 45 -23.00 -10.83 6.33
N HIS A 46 -21.90 -11.16 7.01
CA HIS A 46 -20.92 -10.19 7.49
C HIS A 46 -19.67 -10.30 6.63
N ALA A 47 -19.37 -9.28 5.83
CA ALA A 47 -18.15 -9.23 5.03
C ALA A 47 -16.96 -8.71 5.87
N VAL A 48 -15.80 -9.35 5.73
CA VAL A 48 -14.58 -9.01 6.48
C VAL A 48 -13.44 -8.72 5.52
N ALA A 49 -12.78 -7.57 5.69
CA ALA A 49 -11.69 -7.08 4.85
C ALA A 49 -10.55 -6.54 5.72
N LEU A 50 -9.68 -7.43 6.20
CA LEU A 50 -8.55 -7.03 7.07
C LEU A 50 -7.30 -6.62 6.27
N HIS A 51 -7.12 -7.20 5.09
CA HIS A 51 -6.00 -6.92 4.16
C HIS A 51 -6.46 -6.81 2.69
N ALA A 52 -7.72 -6.44 2.45
CA ALA A 52 -8.19 -6.09 1.11
C ALA A 52 -7.64 -4.71 0.72
N CYS A 53 -6.42 -4.67 0.22
CA CYS A 53 -5.67 -3.45 -0.06
C CYS A 53 -6.31 -2.55 -1.14
N GLY A 54 -6.22 -1.22 -0.96
CA GLY A 54 -6.62 -0.25 -1.98
C GLY A 54 -8.04 -0.44 -2.50
N ASP A 55 -8.21 -0.52 -3.81
CA ASP A 55 -9.57 -0.63 -4.38
C ASP A 55 -10.28 -1.94 -4.07
N LEU A 56 -9.62 -2.95 -3.50
CA LEU A 56 -10.28 -4.20 -3.10
C LEU A 56 -11.29 -3.98 -1.96
N HIS A 57 -10.93 -3.25 -0.89
CA HIS A 57 -11.91 -2.95 0.15
C HIS A 57 -12.98 -1.96 -0.34
N VAL A 58 -12.64 -1.09 -1.30
CA VAL A 58 -13.61 -0.20 -1.95
C VAL A 58 -14.66 -1.02 -2.71
N ARG A 59 -14.24 -2.03 -3.49
CA ARG A 59 -15.16 -2.93 -4.19
C ARG A 59 -16.03 -3.73 -3.22
N LEU A 60 -15.46 -4.24 -2.14
CA LEU A 60 -16.22 -4.92 -1.08
C LEU A 60 -17.29 -4.00 -0.48
N MET A 61 -16.98 -2.73 -0.22
CA MET A 61 -17.93 -1.75 0.30
C MET A 61 -19.03 -1.43 -0.73
N GLN A 62 -18.67 -1.26 -2.00
CA GLN A 62 -19.63 -1.01 -3.08
C GLN A 62 -20.59 -2.19 -3.24
N TYR A 63 -20.06 -3.39 -3.46
CA TYR A 63 -20.88 -4.58 -3.71
C TYR A 63 -21.66 -5.01 -2.47
N GLY A 64 -21.05 -4.92 -1.29
CA GLY A 64 -21.72 -5.21 -0.03
C GLY A 64 -22.87 -4.23 0.26
N SER A 65 -22.65 -2.94 0.05
CA SER A 65 -23.70 -1.94 0.27
C SER A 65 -24.85 -2.04 -0.74
N GLU A 66 -24.54 -2.29 -2.02
CA GLU A 66 -25.53 -2.51 -3.09
C GLU A 66 -26.39 -3.75 -2.85
N ASN A 67 -25.80 -4.84 -2.33
CA ASN A 67 -26.53 -6.07 -2.00
C ASN A 67 -27.13 -6.08 -0.58
N GLY A 68 -27.00 -4.96 0.16
CA GLY A 68 -27.60 -4.82 1.49
C GLY A 68 -27.14 -5.87 2.50
N ILE A 69 -25.86 -6.24 2.50
CA ILE A 69 -25.32 -7.19 3.49
C ILE A 69 -25.49 -6.68 4.93
N ALA A 70 -25.65 -7.59 5.88
CA ALA A 70 -25.97 -7.25 7.27
C ALA A 70 -24.85 -6.45 7.95
N ALA A 71 -23.59 -6.78 7.66
CA ALA A 71 -22.45 -6.10 8.29
C ALA A 71 -21.16 -6.11 7.45
N MET A 72 -20.28 -5.15 7.74
CA MET A 72 -18.93 -5.05 7.21
C MET A 72 -17.93 -4.72 8.31
N THR A 73 -16.79 -5.44 8.35
CA THR A 73 -15.63 -5.09 9.17
C THR A 73 -14.41 -4.93 8.28
N ILE A 74 -13.87 -3.72 8.21
CA ILE A 74 -12.83 -3.35 7.25
C ILE A 74 -11.68 -2.68 7.98
N SER A 75 -10.44 -3.12 7.71
CA SER A 75 -9.21 -2.47 8.16
C SER A 75 -8.45 -1.95 6.93
N PRO A 76 -8.69 -0.71 6.49
CA PRO A 76 -8.02 -0.15 5.32
C PRO A 76 -6.51 0.01 5.60
N CYS A 77 -5.65 -0.45 4.68
CA CYS A 77 -4.21 -0.52 4.98
C CYS A 77 -3.26 -0.04 3.86
N CYS A 78 -3.67 -0.07 2.59
CA CYS A 78 -2.81 0.30 1.46
C CYS A 78 -3.54 1.24 0.50
N TYR A 79 -3.75 2.49 0.92
CA TYR A 79 -4.54 3.47 0.18
C TYR A 79 -4.00 3.80 -1.22
N HIS A 80 -2.70 3.60 -1.49
CA HIS A 80 -2.09 3.84 -2.80
C HIS A 80 -2.37 2.75 -3.85
N LEU A 81 -2.90 1.58 -3.45
CA LEU A 81 -3.18 0.46 -4.37
C LEU A 81 -4.53 0.67 -5.09
N ILE A 82 -4.66 1.84 -5.72
CA ILE A 82 -5.80 2.25 -6.51
C ILE A 82 -5.50 2.11 -8.01
N GLN A 83 -6.54 1.87 -8.82
CA GLN A 83 -6.47 1.79 -10.27
C GLN A 83 -6.26 3.17 -10.90
N SER A 84 -6.87 4.21 -10.31
CA SER A 84 -6.77 5.60 -10.76
C SER A 84 -5.46 6.26 -10.33
N GLU A 85 -5.06 7.34 -11.02
CA GLU A 85 -3.91 8.16 -10.64
C GLU A 85 -4.20 9.11 -9.46
N GLN A 86 -5.48 9.34 -9.16
CA GLN A 86 -5.94 10.18 -8.06
C GLN A 86 -6.95 9.41 -7.22
N TYR A 87 -6.95 9.69 -5.91
CA TYR A 87 -7.96 9.20 -4.98
C TYR A 87 -9.36 9.57 -5.45
N GLN A 88 -10.28 8.62 -5.40
CA GLN A 88 -11.69 8.83 -5.72
C GLN A 88 -12.50 8.78 -4.42
N PRO A 89 -12.91 9.94 -3.86
CA PRO A 89 -13.72 9.97 -2.66
C PRO A 89 -15.06 9.25 -2.84
N MET A 90 -15.43 8.46 -1.84
CA MET A 90 -16.63 7.62 -1.90
C MET A 90 -17.88 8.34 -1.37
N SER A 91 -17.73 9.19 -0.36
CA SER A 91 -18.83 9.96 0.24
C SER A 91 -19.13 11.25 -0.52
N GLU A 92 -20.33 11.80 -0.32
CA GLU A 92 -20.70 13.12 -0.82
C GLU A 92 -19.79 14.21 -0.24
N GLN A 93 -19.51 14.19 1.05
CA GLN A 93 -18.62 15.17 1.70
C GLN A 93 -17.17 15.01 1.22
N GLY A 94 -16.73 13.77 1.02
CA GLY A 94 -15.42 13.50 0.42
C GLY A 94 -15.31 14.07 -1.00
N ARG A 95 -16.35 13.90 -1.83
CA ARG A 95 -16.41 14.47 -3.18
C ARG A 95 -16.48 16.01 -3.19
N ALA A 96 -17.10 16.60 -2.17
CA ALA A 96 -17.19 18.06 -2.02
C ALA A 96 -15.91 18.68 -1.42
N SER A 97 -14.98 17.88 -0.91
CA SER A 97 -13.71 18.34 -0.35
C SER A 97 -12.81 18.97 -1.41
N SER A 98 -12.09 20.02 -1.04
CA SER A 98 -11.02 20.58 -1.88
C SER A 98 -9.73 19.75 -1.86
N LEU A 99 -9.63 18.76 -0.95
CA LEU A 99 -8.46 17.89 -0.85
C LEU A 99 -8.46 16.89 -2.00
N SER A 100 -7.51 17.06 -2.93
CA SER A 100 -7.18 16.06 -3.95
C SER A 100 -5.85 15.40 -3.61
N LEU A 101 -5.82 14.07 -3.69
CA LEU A 101 -4.64 13.27 -3.37
C LEU A 101 -4.27 12.41 -4.59
N SER A 102 -3.05 12.56 -5.07
CA SER A 102 -2.45 11.65 -6.04
C SER A 102 -2.18 10.27 -5.43
N LYS A 103 -2.02 9.27 -6.29
CA LYS A 103 -1.59 7.92 -5.93
C LYS A 103 -0.26 7.91 -5.16
N GLN A 104 0.62 8.87 -5.42
CA GLN A 104 1.87 9.04 -4.68
C GLN A 104 1.63 9.57 -3.27
N GLU A 105 0.76 10.57 -3.10
CA GLU A 105 0.42 11.14 -1.79
C GLU A 105 -0.35 10.15 -0.90
N LEU A 106 -1.11 9.22 -1.49
CA LEU A 106 -1.74 8.12 -0.75
C LEU A 106 -0.73 7.15 -0.09
N ARG A 107 0.57 7.29 -0.38
CA ARG A 107 1.64 6.58 0.34
C ARG A 107 2.01 7.24 1.66
N ILE A 108 1.68 8.51 1.88
CA ILE A 108 2.05 9.26 3.09
C ILE A 108 1.58 8.52 4.36
N PRO A 109 0.30 8.10 4.50
CA PRO A 109 -0.15 7.32 5.66
C PRO A 109 0.63 6.02 5.91
N LEU A 110 1.29 5.48 4.87
CA LEU A 110 1.94 4.17 4.88
C LEU A 110 3.41 4.24 5.29
N GLN A 111 3.98 5.45 5.35
CA GLN A 111 5.39 5.64 5.68
C GLN A 111 5.68 5.48 7.18
N GLN A 112 4.65 5.44 8.03
CA GLN A 112 4.83 5.27 9.47
C GLN A 112 5.48 3.93 9.77
N THR A 113 6.63 3.97 10.43
CA THR A 113 7.44 2.78 10.76
C THR A 113 7.49 2.61 12.26
N VAL A 114 7.01 1.48 12.80
CA VAL A 114 6.93 1.25 14.26
C VAL A 114 7.70 0.00 14.70
N THR A 115 7.95 -0.95 13.79
CA THR A 115 8.43 -2.31 14.14
C THR A 115 9.84 -2.65 13.62
N GLY A 116 10.58 -1.67 13.08
CA GLY A 116 11.94 -1.90 12.57
C GLY A 116 13.03 -1.62 13.61
N GLY A 117 13.75 -2.66 14.05
CA GLY A 117 14.96 -2.49 14.86
C GLY A 117 16.12 -1.80 14.10
N GLU A 118 17.19 -1.43 14.80
CA GLU A 118 18.34 -0.68 14.25
C GLU A 118 18.93 -1.29 12.96
N ARG A 119 19.02 -2.62 12.89
CA ARG A 119 19.50 -3.32 11.69
C ARG A 119 18.64 -3.04 10.45
N VAL A 120 17.32 -3.02 10.62
CA VAL A 120 16.36 -2.76 9.52
C VAL A 120 16.49 -1.31 9.06
N ARG A 121 16.68 -0.38 10.00
CA ARG A 121 16.90 1.04 9.69
C ARG A 121 18.18 1.24 8.87
N ARG A 122 19.30 0.64 9.29
CA ARG A 122 20.57 0.73 8.55
C ARG A 122 20.47 0.17 7.13
N HIS A 123 19.84 -0.99 6.96
CA HIS A 123 19.62 -1.56 5.63
C HIS A 123 18.77 -0.66 4.74
N ARG A 124 17.69 -0.08 5.27
CA ARG A 124 16.84 0.86 4.53
C ARG A 124 17.59 2.12 4.14
N GLN A 125 18.40 2.66 5.05
CA GLN A 125 19.26 3.80 4.77
C GLN A 125 20.22 3.48 3.62
N GLN A 126 20.96 2.38 3.71
CA GLN A 126 21.90 1.97 2.66
C GLN A 126 21.20 1.79 1.31
N GLU A 127 20.04 1.13 1.29
CA GLU A 127 19.25 0.97 0.06
C GLU A 127 18.85 2.32 -0.54
N MET A 128 18.39 3.27 0.28
CA MET A 128 18.00 4.60 -0.18
C MET A 128 19.20 5.41 -0.65
N VAL A 129 20.34 5.33 0.03
CA VAL A 129 21.60 5.97 -0.40
C VAL A 129 21.98 5.43 -1.78
N PHE A 130 22.00 4.11 -1.99
CA PHE A 130 22.39 3.55 -3.29
C PHE A 130 21.42 3.95 -4.41
N ARG A 131 20.11 3.99 -4.14
CA ARG A 131 19.10 4.48 -5.09
C ARG A 131 19.30 5.95 -5.45
N LEU A 132 19.58 6.80 -4.47
CA LEU A 132 19.84 8.22 -4.67
C LEU A 132 21.17 8.45 -5.42
N GLY A 133 22.19 7.65 -5.13
CA GLY A 133 23.48 7.72 -5.80
C GLY A 133 23.38 7.35 -7.27
N PHE A 134 22.64 6.29 -7.60
CA PHE A 134 22.38 5.94 -9.00
C PHE A 134 21.61 7.05 -9.73
N ASP A 135 20.58 7.65 -9.10
CA ASP A 135 19.87 8.80 -9.67
C ASP A 135 20.78 10.04 -9.87
N LEU A 136 21.72 10.27 -8.97
CA LEU A 136 22.70 11.36 -9.12
C LEU A 136 23.64 11.10 -10.30
N ILE A 137 24.09 9.86 -10.49
CA ILE A 137 24.92 9.46 -11.63
C ILE A 137 24.15 9.66 -12.94
N THR A 138 22.92 9.15 -13.05
CA THR A 138 22.13 9.26 -14.28
C THR A 138 21.87 10.72 -14.65
N ARG A 139 21.59 11.58 -13.67
CA ARG A 139 21.35 13.02 -13.92
C ARG A 139 22.62 13.81 -14.21
N GLN A 140 23.65 13.65 -13.39
CA GLN A 140 24.83 14.53 -13.42
C GLN A 140 25.90 14.04 -14.39
N ALA A 141 26.13 12.73 -14.48
CA ALA A 141 27.12 12.18 -15.39
C ALA A 141 26.50 11.92 -16.78
N LEU A 142 25.32 11.29 -16.83
CA LEU A 142 24.72 10.86 -18.09
C LEU A 142 23.72 11.87 -18.69
N GLY A 143 23.39 12.95 -17.97
CA GLY A 143 22.49 14.00 -18.45
C GLY A 143 21.03 13.59 -18.58
N LEU A 144 20.61 12.47 -17.97
CA LEU A 144 19.23 12.00 -17.99
C LEU A 144 18.36 12.87 -17.08
N THR A 145 17.35 13.52 -17.64
CA THR A 145 16.48 14.44 -16.90
C THR A 145 15.38 13.72 -16.11
N GLU A 146 14.97 12.55 -16.58
CA GLU A 146 13.93 11.74 -15.95
C GLU A 146 14.49 10.82 -14.85
N TYR A 147 13.72 10.68 -13.77
CA TYR A 147 14.04 9.75 -12.69
C TYR A 147 14.04 8.30 -13.21
N GLN A 148 15.12 7.56 -12.94
CA GLN A 148 15.26 6.17 -13.34
C GLN A 148 14.97 5.23 -12.17
N PRO A 149 13.72 4.73 -12.01
CA PRO A 149 13.35 3.94 -10.85
C PRO A 149 14.07 2.59 -10.85
N VAL A 150 15.00 2.39 -9.91
CA VAL A 150 15.70 1.11 -9.74
C VAL A 150 14.72 0.04 -9.24
N PRO A 151 14.72 -1.18 -9.78
CA PRO A 151 13.89 -2.28 -9.26
C PRO A 151 14.15 -2.61 -7.79
N SER A 152 13.40 -3.54 -7.22
CA SER A 152 13.64 -4.04 -5.85
C SER A 152 15.06 -4.60 -5.73
N ILE A 153 15.84 -4.04 -4.78
CA ILE A 153 17.23 -4.42 -4.52
C ILE A 153 17.23 -5.58 -3.52
N ARG A 154 17.96 -6.66 -3.84
CA ARG A 154 18.14 -7.79 -2.91
C ARG A 154 19.19 -7.44 -1.86
N LYS A 155 19.08 -8.00 -0.66
CA LYS A 155 20.05 -7.78 0.43
C LYS A 155 21.49 -8.12 0.03
N SER A 156 21.69 -9.19 -0.76
CA SER A 156 23.02 -9.57 -1.26
C SER A 156 23.64 -8.48 -2.13
N GLN A 157 22.83 -7.79 -2.93
CA GLN A 157 23.31 -6.71 -3.82
C GLN A 157 23.72 -5.46 -3.05
N LEU A 158 23.12 -5.22 -1.88
CA LEU A 158 23.55 -4.14 -0.98
C LEU A 158 24.90 -4.46 -0.32
N SER A 159 25.18 -5.74 -0.03
CA SER A 159 26.48 -6.12 0.54
C SER A 159 27.63 -6.07 -0.48
N ASP A 160 27.33 -6.14 -1.77
CA ASP A 160 28.34 -6.09 -2.84
C ASP A 160 28.89 -4.68 -3.06
N GLY A 161 28.26 -3.65 -2.47
CA GLY A 161 28.73 -2.25 -2.50
C GLY A 161 28.01 -1.38 -3.53
N PHE A 162 28.26 -0.07 -3.47
CA PHE A 162 27.55 0.93 -4.27
C PHE A 162 27.84 0.78 -5.77
N GLU A 163 29.11 0.64 -6.14
CA GLU A 163 29.55 0.48 -7.54
C GLU A 163 28.91 -0.75 -8.21
N SER A 164 28.96 -1.91 -7.54
CA SER A 164 28.31 -3.12 -8.04
C SER A 164 26.81 -2.94 -8.23
N LEU A 165 26.15 -2.20 -7.33
CA LEU A 165 24.74 -1.86 -7.49
C LEU A 165 24.50 -0.94 -8.70
N CYS A 166 25.36 0.05 -8.94
CA CYS A 166 25.23 0.95 -10.09
C CYS A 166 25.36 0.20 -11.42
N HIS A 167 26.35 -0.69 -11.56
CA HIS A 167 26.50 -1.50 -12.77
C HIS A 167 25.29 -2.40 -13.01
N TRP A 168 24.81 -3.08 -11.98
CA TRP A 168 23.62 -3.91 -12.07
C TRP A 168 22.36 -3.09 -12.42
N ALA A 169 22.19 -1.91 -11.82
CA ALA A 169 21.05 -1.05 -12.08
C ALA A 169 21.09 -0.51 -13.51
N ALA A 170 22.28 -0.18 -14.01
CA ALA A 170 22.52 0.28 -15.37
C ALA A 170 22.18 -0.82 -16.39
N GLU A 171 22.66 -2.06 -16.17
CA GLU A 171 22.32 -3.23 -17.00
C GLU A 171 20.80 -3.46 -17.07
N ARG A 172 20.11 -3.38 -15.93
CA ARG A 172 18.65 -3.54 -15.88
C ARG A 172 17.86 -2.42 -16.55
N LYS A 173 18.48 -1.28 -16.75
CA LYS A 173 17.87 -0.08 -17.34
C LYS A 173 18.33 0.18 -18.77
N ASP A 174 19.19 -0.69 -19.31
CA ASP A 174 19.82 -0.49 -20.61
C ASP A 174 20.54 0.87 -20.69
N ILE A 175 21.23 1.22 -19.59
CA ILE A 175 22.00 2.45 -19.45
C ILE A 175 23.47 2.10 -19.54
N GLU A 176 24.20 2.76 -20.44
CA GLU A 176 25.64 2.60 -20.53
C GLU A 176 26.37 3.57 -19.58
N LEU A 177 27.19 3.04 -18.69
CA LEU A 177 28.09 3.82 -17.83
C LEU A 177 29.41 4.09 -18.59
N THR A 178 29.35 4.89 -19.66
CA THR A 178 30.48 5.13 -20.60
C THR A 178 31.51 6.14 -20.12
N GLN A 179 31.25 6.84 -19.03
CA GLN A 179 32.16 7.82 -18.44
C GLN A 179 32.94 7.22 -17.27
N ASP A 180 34.12 7.78 -17.00
CA ASP A 180 34.86 7.47 -15.78
C ASP A 180 34.12 8.05 -14.57
N ILE A 181 33.30 7.22 -13.92
CA ILE A 181 32.44 7.61 -12.81
C ILE A 181 33.20 7.44 -11.50
N ASP A 182 33.39 8.53 -10.78
CA ASP A 182 33.87 8.51 -9.41
C ASP A 182 32.76 8.03 -8.46
N PHE A 183 32.62 6.70 -8.34
CA PHE A 183 31.59 6.08 -7.50
C PHE A 183 31.69 6.50 -6.03
N SER A 184 32.91 6.70 -5.51
CA SER A 184 33.12 7.12 -4.12
C SER A 184 32.58 8.54 -3.88
N LYS A 185 32.79 9.46 -4.82
CA LYS A 185 32.20 10.80 -4.76
C LYS A 185 30.68 10.75 -4.81
N PHE A 186 30.10 9.96 -5.71
CA PHE A 186 28.64 9.85 -5.84
C PHE A 186 27.98 9.19 -4.63
N GLU A 187 28.62 8.21 -4.00
CA GLU A 187 28.14 7.60 -2.75
C GLU A 187 28.07 8.65 -1.62
N ASN A 188 29.13 9.44 -1.43
CA ASN A 188 29.16 10.53 -0.46
C ASN A 188 28.07 11.60 -0.73
N LEU A 189 27.87 11.98 -2.00
CA LEU A 189 26.79 12.90 -2.38
C LEU A 189 25.40 12.30 -2.10
N ALA A 190 25.25 10.99 -2.32
CA ALA A 190 24.01 10.29 -2.05
C ALA A 190 23.67 10.22 -0.56
N GLU A 191 24.67 10.05 0.32
CA GLU A 191 24.47 10.15 1.77
C GLU A 191 23.97 11.53 2.20
N GLN A 192 24.56 12.59 1.65
CA GLN A 192 24.10 13.97 1.91
C GLN A 192 22.66 14.17 1.41
N ARG A 193 22.36 13.67 0.21
CA ARG A 193 21.02 13.71 -0.39
C ARG A 193 20.00 12.94 0.45
N PHE A 194 20.39 11.78 1.01
CA PHE A 194 19.55 10.99 1.91
C PHE A 194 19.15 11.80 3.13
N TRP A 195 20.09 12.48 3.79
CA TRP A 195 19.77 13.30 4.96
C TRP A 195 18.93 14.54 4.62
N GLN A 196 19.08 15.12 3.42
CA GLN A 196 18.18 16.16 2.95
C GLN A 196 16.75 15.62 2.78
N MET A 197 16.60 14.47 2.13
CA MET A 197 15.31 13.79 1.94
C MET A 197 14.66 13.46 3.29
N GLU A 198 15.41 12.93 4.26
CA GLU A 198 14.90 12.61 5.60
C GLU A 198 14.43 13.86 6.35
N ARG A 199 15.13 15.00 6.23
CA ARG A 199 14.66 16.27 6.83
C ARG A 199 13.35 16.74 6.22
N LEU A 200 13.20 16.59 4.90
CA LEU A 200 11.95 16.95 4.20
C LEU A 200 10.82 15.99 4.54
N SER A 201 11.12 14.71 4.78
CA SER A 201 10.11 13.70 5.13
C SER A 201 9.49 13.95 6.51
N LEU A 202 10.17 14.67 7.41
CA LEU A 202 9.61 15.10 8.71
C LEU A 202 8.30 15.87 8.56
N VAL A 203 8.15 16.68 7.51
CA VAL A 203 6.90 17.41 7.24
C VAL A 203 5.77 16.42 6.92
N GLN A 204 6.06 15.38 6.13
CA GLN A 204 5.08 14.35 5.79
C GLN A 204 4.62 13.57 7.02
N LEU A 205 5.47 13.41 8.05
CA LEU A 205 5.12 12.72 9.30
C LEU A 205 3.89 13.33 9.97
N VAL A 206 3.75 14.66 9.93
CA VAL A 206 2.62 15.38 10.53
C VAL A 206 1.29 14.99 9.87
N PHE A 207 1.33 14.65 8.59
CA PHE A 207 0.12 14.32 7.80
C PHE A 207 -0.23 12.84 7.78
N GLN A 208 0.64 11.94 8.26
CA GLN A 208 0.43 10.49 8.17
C GLN A 208 -0.92 10.06 8.77
N ARG A 209 -1.13 10.34 10.07
CA ARG A 209 -2.35 9.95 10.77
C ARG A 209 -3.57 10.79 10.38
N PRO A 210 -3.48 12.13 10.24
CA PRO A 210 -4.62 12.91 9.77
C PRO A 210 -5.15 12.46 8.40
N LEU A 211 -4.25 12.17 7.44
CA LEU A 211 -4.66 11.66 6.12
C LEU A 211 -5.28 10.26 6.23
N GLU A 212 -4.71 9.37 7.05
CA GLU A 212 -5.31 8.05 7.30
C GLU A 212 -6.73 8.15 7.85
N ILE A 213 -6.94 9.05 8.83
CA ILE A 213 -8.26 9.30 9.42
C ILE A 213 -9.21 9.89 8.39
N TRP A 214 -8.77 10.87 7.58
CA TRP A 214 -9.59 11.47 6.53
C TRP A 214 -10.05 10.41 5.52
N LEU A 215 -9.14 9.55 5.05
CA LEU A 215 -9.45 8.46 4.13
C LEU A 215 -10.42 7.43 4.74
N ALA A 216 -10.29 7.14 6.03
CA ALA A 216 -11.20 6.26 6.75
C ALA A 216 -12.58 6.89 6.99
N LEU A 217 -12.63 8.20 7.26
CA LEU A 217 -13.88 8.96 7.43
C LEU A 217 -14.68 9.03 6.13
N ASP A 218 -14.02 9.25 4.99
CA ASP A 218 -14.70 9.20 3.68
C ASP A 218 -15.41 7.85 3.45
N LYS A 219 -14.77 6.75 3.85
CA LYS A 219 -15.35 5.40 3.79
C LYS A 219 -16.49 5.20 4.79
N ALA A 220 -16.36 5.76 5.99
CA ALA A 220 -17.41 5.69 7.00
C ALA A 220 -18.66 6.44 6.54
N LEU A 221 -18.50 7.69 6.09
CA LEU A 221 -19.58 8.52 5.56
C LEU A 221 -20.29 7.85 4.37
N TYR A 222 -19.53 7.28 3.44
CA TYR A 222 -20.12 6.51 2.33
C TYR A 222 -21.03 5.37 2.79
N LEU A 223 -20.65 4.65 3.85
CA LEU A 223 -21.48 3.56 4.38
C LEU A 223 -22.71 4.11 5.12
N GLU A 224 -22.59 5.23 5.82
CA GLU A 224 -23.72 5.93 6.45
C GLU A 224 -24.74 6.40 5.41
N GLU A 225 -24.28 6.99 4.29
CA GLU A 225 -25.11 7.35 3.14
C GLU A 225 -25.87 6.15 2.55
N ARG A 226 -25.33 4.93 2.71
CA ARG A 226 -25.97 3.67 2.26
C ARG A 226 -26.85 3.02 3.34
N GLY A 227 -27.14 3.75 4.42
CA GLY A 227 -28.03 3.34 5.48
C GLY A 227 -27.42 2.38 6.49
N TYR A 228 -26.08 2.30 6.57
CA TYR A 228 -25.41 1.56 7.64
C TYR A 228 -25.19 2.45 8.86
N ARG A 229 -25.27 1.86 10.05
CA ARG A 229 -24.69 2.49 11.24
C ARG A 229 -23.21 2.15 11.29
N VAL A 230 -22.36 3.17 11.33
CA VAL A 230 -20.91 3.01 11.25
C VAL A 230 -20.23 3.38 12.57
N ARG A 231 -19.18 2.62 12.91
CA ARG A 231 -18.28 2.90 14.03
C ARG A 231 -16.84 2.80 13.53
N LEU A 232 -16.09 3.87 13.76
CA LEU A 232 -14.64 3.88 13.63
C LEU A 232 -14.00 3.56 14.98
N ALA A 233 -13.01 2.68 14.99
CA ALA A 233 -12.29 2.30 16.20
C ALA A 233 -10.82 1.99 15.90
N GLU A 234 -10.00 1.94 16.94
CA GLU A 234 -8.68 1.34 16.87
C GLU A 234 -8.77 -0.12 17.36
N PHE A 235 -8.32 -1.09 16.58
CA PHE A 235 -8.42 -2.52 16.94
C PHE A 235 -7.20 -3.06 17.70
N CYS A 236 -6.09 -2.33 17.70
CA CYS A 236 -4.89 -2.66 18.46
C CYS A 236 -4.08 -1.38 18.76
N ALA A 237 -3.09 -1.48 19.63
CA ALA A 237 -2.18 -0.37 19.94
C ALA A 237 -1.30 -0.04 18.72
N LYS A 238 -1.00 1.26 18.54
CA LYS A 238 -0.12 1.74 17.45
C LYS A 238 1.27 1.12 17.45
N SER A 239 1.75 0.65 18.61
CA SER A 239 3.03 -0.07 18.75
C SER A 239 3.04 -1.42 18.05
N VAL A 240 1.88 -2.06 17.88
CA VAL A 240 1.73 -3.32 17.14
C VAL A 240 1.76 -3.03 15.64
N THR A 241 0.90 -2.13 15.19
CA THR A 241 0.89 -1.60 13.83
C THR A 241 0.33 -0.19 13.84
N PRO A 242 0.89 0.75 13.07
CA PRO A 242 0.33 2.09 12.94
C PRO A 242 -1.03 2.07 12.22
N ARG A 243 -1.23 1.09 11.33
CA ARG A 243 -2.47 0.85 10.58
C ARG A 243 -3.43 0.06 11.45
N ASN A 244 -4.02 0.76 12.42
CA ASN A 244 -4.86 0.16 13.46
C ASN A 244 -6.32 0.61 13.39
N ILE A 245 -6.73 1.35 12.34
CA ILE A 245 -8.11 1.80 12.16
C ILE A 245 -8.98 0.65 11.66
N LEU A 246 -10.14 0.48 12.30
CA LEU A 246 -11.19 -0.46 11.93
C LEU A 246 -12.48 0.30 11.66
N ILE A 247 -13.09 0.03 10.51
CA ILE A 247 -14.44 0.46 10.14
C ILE A 247 -15.38 -0.72 10.41
N CYS A 248 -16.36 -0.53 11.28
CA CYS A 248 -17.45 -1.48 11.52
C CYS A 248 -18.75 -0.86 11.04
N ALA A 249 -19.47 -1.50 10.13
CA ALA A 249 -20.76 -1.04 9.64
C ALA A 249 -21.80 -2.15 9.75
N TYR A 250 -23.03 -1.82 10.13
CA TYR A 250 -24.12 -2.80 10.27
C TYR A 250 -25.48 -2.21 9.92
N LYS A 251 -26.38 -3.07 9.43
CA LYS A 251 -27.79 -2.80 9.17
C LYS A 251 -28.66 -3.57 10.18
N PHE A 252 -29.74 -2.94 10.61
CA PHE A 252 -30.78 -3.58 11.42
C PHE A 252 -31.81 -4.27 10.53
#